data_AF-G4U0Y5-F1
#
_entry.id   AF-G4U0Y5-F1
#
_cell.length_a   1.000
_cell.length_b   1.000
_cell.length_c   1.000
_cell.angle_alpha   90.00
_cell.angle_beta   90.00
_cell.angle_gamma   90.00
#
_symmetry.space_group_name_H-M   'P 1'
#
loop_
_entity.id
_entity.type
_entity.pdbx_description
1 polymer ?
#
loop_
_entity_poly.entity_id
_entity_poly.type
_entity_poly.pdbx_seq_one_letter_code
_entity_poly.pdbx_strand_id
1 'polypeptide(L)'
;PGQRLSACTCPGEPHPGPVYADGTYAGRGAPEIDVLEALIDPNLLAGAVSQSAQFTPYSAEYKWDNLTYGHYYGTLGDDQYVNTYPGGVWQQTASTVSKTNQGCYELEEKCFATYGFQYVPGYQENGAYITWINDGKLAWRMDAQGFGEDATTQIGKRAVSKEPMYVIINLGLSDGFSHGIPFDELQFPAYMKVDWIRVYQYEDAMNVSCDPPNFPTSNYINAFEEAYTNPNFTTWSRPRTKGGYEQPWPRNSRSDGC
;
A
#
# COMPACT_ATOMS: atom_id res chain seq x y z
N PRO A 1 0.47 11.41 6.81
CA PRO A 1 1.32 10.24 6.51
C PRO A 1 1.77 9.55 7.81
N GLY A 2 1.78 8.22 7.82
CA GLY A 2 1.69 7.38 9.03
C GLY A 2 0.26 7.16 9.55
N GLN A 3 0.12 6.29 10.57
CA GLN A 3 -1.18 5.94 11.16
C GLN A 3 -1.83 7.17 11.79
N ARG A 4 -2.78 7.79 11.09
CA ARG A 4 -3.55 8.92 11.65
C ARG A 4 -4.60 8.47 12.65
N LEU A 5 -5.24 7.33 12.36
CA LEU A 5 -6.44 6.85 13.03
C LEU A 5 -6.12 5.54 13.76
N SER A 6 -5.33 5.66 14.83
CA SER A 6 -4.86 4.50 15.60
C SER A 6 -5.90 4.04 16.62
N ALA A 7 -5.76 2.80 17.12
CA ALA A 7 -6.59 2.31 18.23
C ALA A 7 -6.42 3.13 19.52
N CYS A 8 -5.29 3.86 19.64
CA CYS A 8 -4.95 4.69 20.81
C CYS A 8 -5.49 6.13 20.71
N THR A 9 -6.24 6.46 19.66
CA THR A 9 -6.88 7.78 19.52
C THR A 9 -7.78 8.07 20.73
N CYS A 10 -7.65 9.27 21.31
CA CYS A 10 -8.37 9.64 22.53
C CYS A 10 -9.90 9.62 22.31
N PRO A 11 -10.70 9.23 23.32
CA PRO A 11 -12.16 9.29 23.24
C PRO A 11 -12.65 10.70 22.87
N GLY A 12 -13.57 10.77 21.91
CA GLY A 12 -14.15 12.03 21.44
C GLY A 12 -13.38 12.73 20.32
N GLU A 13 -12.16 12.28 20.00
CA GLU A 13 -11.45 12.72 18.80
C GLU A 13 -12.13 12.17 17.53
N PRO A 14 -11.99 12.84 16.37
CA PRO A 14 -12.49 12.32 15.11
C PRO A 14 -11.86 10.97 14.76
N HIS A 15 -12.68 9.92 14.73
CA HIS A 15 -12.25 8.57 14.36
C HIS A 15 -13.42 7.81 13.72
N PRO A 16 -13.21 7.12 12.58
CA PRO A 16 -14.31 6.46 11.85
C PRO A 16 -14.86 5.22 12.58
N GLY A 17 -14.07 4.62 13.47
CA GLY A 17 -14.45 3.46 14.26
C GLY A 17 -14.27 2.13 13.52
N PRO A 18 -14.88 1.03 14.00
CA PRO A 18 -15.79 0.97 15.17
C PRO A 18 -15.08 1.22 16.51
N VAL A 19 -15.87 1.40 17.57
CA VAL A 19 -15.39 1.41 18.96
C VAL A 19 -15.67 0.03 19.57
N TYR A 20 -14.66 -0.59 20.15
CA TYR A 20 -14.79 -1.87 20.84
C TYR A 20 -15.44 -1.71 22.22
N ALA A 21 -15.85 -2.83 22.82
CA ALA A 21 -16.53 -2.83 24.12
C ALA A 21 -15.68 -2.26 25.28
N ASP A 22 -14.35 -2.28 25.14
CA ASP A 22 -13.41 -1.68 26.09
C ASP A 22 -13.22 -0.16 25.90
N GLY A 23 -13.93 0.44 24.94
CA GLY A 23 -13.87 1.86 24.60
C GLY A 23 -12.73 2.24 23.66
N THR A 24 -11.88 1.30 23.24
CA THR A 24 -10.82 1.58 22.27
C THR A 24 -11.35 1.58 20.84
N TYR A 25 -10.71 2.32 19.95
CA TYR A 25 -11.06 2.31 18.54
C TYR A 25 -10.44 1.11 17.81
N ALA A 26 -11.11 0.61 16.78
CA ALA A 26 -10.45 -0.23 15.78
C ALA A 26 -9.40 0.61 15.03
N GLY A 27 -8.13 0.30 15.24
CA GLY A 27 -7.04 1.01 14.55
C GLY A 27 -7.16 0.86 13.03
N ARG A 28 -7.18 1.98 12.33
CA ARG A 28 -7.21 2.05 10.87
C ARG A 28 -5.78 2.08 10.35
N GLY A 29 -5.48 1.23 9.39
CA GLY A 29 -4.17 1.21 8.75
C GLY A 29 -3.97 2.42 7.83
N ALA A 30 -2.84 2.45 7.16
CA ALA A 30 -2.61 3.25 5.95
C ALA A 30 -2.32 2.25 4.81
N PRO A 31 -3.34 1.47 4.41
CA PRO A 31 -3.11 0.39 3.48
C PRO A 31 -2.93 0.93 2.06
N GLU A 32 -1.92 0.42 1.41
CA GLU A 32 -1.66 0.55 -0.02
C GLU A 32 -1.20 -0.83 -0.49
N ILE A 33 -1.61 -1.22 -1.69
CA ILE A 33 -1.17 -2.45 -2.36
C ILE A 33 -0.82 -2.07 -3.78
N ASP A 34 0.48 -2.12 -4.08
CA ASP A 34 1.00 -1.76 -5.38
C ASP A 34 0.93 -2.97 -6.32
N VAL A 35 0.06 -2.85 -7.32
CA VAL A 35 0.00 -3.78 -8.46
C VAL A 35 1.21 -3.57 -9.38
N LEU A 36 1.51 -2.28 -9.63
CA LEU A 36 2.51 -1.83 -10.58
C LEU A 36 3.12 -0.51 -10.11
N GLU A 37 4.36 -0.58 -9.62
CA GLU A 37 5.28 0.55 -9.53
C GLU A 37 6.47 0.24 -10.44
N ALA A 38 6.44 0.73 -11.68
CA ALA A 38 7.45 0.40 -12.69
C ALA A 38 8.71 1.26 -12.54
N LEU A 39 9.87 0.65 -12.73
CA LEU A 39 11.17 1.29 -12.64
C LEU A 39 12.16 0.65 -13.63
N ILE A 40 13.25 1.35 -13.91
CA ILE A 40 14.44 0.73 -14.51
C ILE A 40 15.32 0.23 -13.37
N ASP A 41 15.53 -1.08 -13.31
CA ASP A 41 16.26 -1.69 -12.19
C ASP A 41 17.72 -2.02 -12.55
N PRO A 42 18.71 -1.47 -11.82
CA PRO A 42 20.12 -1.69 -12.11
C PRO A 42 20.64 -3.06 -11.67
N ASN A 43 19.93 -3.79 -10.80
CA ASN A 43 20.35 -5.12 -10.36
C ASN A 43 19.92 -6.19 -11.38
N LEU A 44 18.70 -6.05 -11.89
CA LEU A 44 18.09 -6.94 -12.88
C LEU A 44 18.46 -6.57 -14.31
N LEU A 45 19.01 -5.36 -14.53
CA LEU A 45 19.39 -4.80 -15.84
C LEU A 45 18.23 -4.81 -16.83
N ALA A 46 17.04 -4.44 -16.35
CA ALA A 46 15.80 -4.52 -17.10
C ALA A 46 14.76 -3.52 -16.56
N GLY A 47 13.72 -3.27 -17.34
CA GLY A 47 12.49 -2.72 -16.80
C GLY A 47 11.90 -3.69 -15.77
N ALA A 48 11.55 -3.19 -14.60
CA ALA A 48 11.08 -3.98 -13.47
C ALA A 48 9.84 -3.35 -12.83
N VAL A 49 9.21 -4.10 -11.94
CA VAL A 49 8.08 -3.65 -11.15
C VAL A 49 8.34 -3.95 -9.68
N SER A 50 8.16 -2.94 -8.84
CA SER A 50 8.03 -3.07 -7.40
C SER A 50 6.56 -3.41 -7.10
N GLN A 51 6.32 -4.63 -6.63
CA GLN A 51 5.02 -5.08 -6.18
C GLN A 51 5.04 -5.15 -4.66
N SER A 52 4.11 -4.47 -4.02
CA SER A 52 4.29 -4.11 -2.61
C SER A 52 2.98 -3.95 -1.83
N ALA A 53 3.08 -4.01 -0.52
CA ALA A 53 2.00 -3.63 0.39
C ALA A 53 2.54 -2.85 1.60
N GLN A 54 1.81 -1.80 1.98
CA GLN A 54 2.19 -0.87 3.02
C GLN A 54 1.44 -1.16 4.32
N PHE A 55 2.18 -1.09 5.42
CA PHE A 55 1.73 -1.45 6.75
C PHE A 55 2.03 -0.35 7.76
N THR A 56 1.14 -0.28 8.74
CA THR A 56 1.29 0.55 9.93
C THR A 56 0.44 -0.06 11.05
N PRO A 57 0.88 0.00 12.33
CA PRO A 57 2.11 0.61 12.83
C PRO A 57 3.38 -0.15 12.43
N TYR A 58 4.56 0.45 12.63
CA TYR A 58 5.83 -0.05 12.09
C TYR A 58 6.65 -0.82 13.12
N SER A 59 7.17 -1.99 12.73
CA SER A 59 8.16 -2.74 13.49
C SER A 59 9.46 -1.95 13.66
N ALA A 60 10.27 -2.35 14.63
CA ALA A 60 11.65 -1.93 14.79
C ALA A 60 12.40 -2.13 13.47
N GLU A 61 13.07 -1.06 13.02
CA GLU A 61 13.82 -1.03 11.75
C GLU A 61 12.97 -1.40 10.52
N TYR A 62 11.63 -1.28 10.60
CA TYR A 62 10.70 -1.63 9.53
C TYR A 62 10.79 -3.10 9.08
N LYS A 63 11.26 -3.99 9.97
CA LYS A 63 11.46 -5.41 9.65
C LYS A 63 10.15 -6.20 9.65
N TRP A 64 10.06 -7.15 8.72
CA TRP A 64 9.03 -8.19 8.68
C TRP A 64 9.71 -9.52 8.35
N ASP A 65 9.12 -10.64 8.78
CA ASP A 65 9.70 -11.97 8.56
C ASP A 65 9.40 -12.47 7.14
N ASN A 66 10.21 -11.98 6.20
CA ASN A 66 10.13 -12.31 4.78
C ASN A 66 10.77 -13.67 4.42
N LEU A 67 11.54 -14.26 5.33
CA LEU A 67 12.23 -15.53 5.12
C LEU A 67 11.28 -16.71 5.38
N THR A 68 10.47 -16.61 6.43
CA THR A 68 9.50 -17.65 6.79
C THR A 68 8.16 -17.48 6.08
N TYR A 69 7.72 -16.23 5.88
CA TYR A 69 6.36 -15.91 5.42
C TYR A 69 6.30 -15.19 4.07
N GLY A 70 7.45 -15.03 3.42
CA GLY A 70 7.54 -14.65 2.02
C GLY A 70 7.70 -15.88 1.14
N HIS A 71 6.89 -15.98 0.09
CA HIS A 71 6.96 -17.06 -0.90
C HIS A 71 7.27 -16.45 -2.26
N TYR A 72 8.35 -16.90 -2.90
CA TYR A 72 8.88 -16.31 -4.12
C TYR A 72 8.82 -17.34 -5.24
N TYR A 73 8.12 -17.01 -6.33
CA TYR A 73 7.86 -17.96 -7.42
C TYR A 73 8.83 -17.83 -8.61
N GLY A 74 9.43 -16.65 -8.82
CA GLY A 74 10.57 -16.45 -9.71
C GLY A 74 11.92 -16.68 -9.03
N THR A 75 12.98 -16.80 -9.84
CA THR A 75 14.34 -17.06 -9.36
C THR A 75 14.92 -15.83 -8.65
N LEU A 76 15.17 -15.94 -7.34
CA LEU A 76 15.80 -14.85 -6.58
C LEU A 76 17.23 -14.60 -7.08
N GLY A 77 17.54 -13.33 -7.36
CA GLY A 77 18.83 -12.89 -7.91
C GLY A 77 18.95 -12.95 -9.43
N ASP A 78 17.93 -13.48 -10.13
CA ASP A 78 17.85 -13.42 -11.60
C ASP A 78 16.55 -12.77 -12.07
N ASP A 79 15.39 -13.35 -11.74
CA ASP A 79 14.09 -12.85 -12.18
C ASP A 79 13.54 -11.76 -11.25
N GLN A 80 13.88 -11.87 -9.96
CA GLN A 80 13.35 -11.01 -8.92
C GLN A 80 14.27 -10.97 -7.70
N TYR A 81 14.03 -10.03 -6.79
CA TYR A 81 14.66 -10.00 -5.47
C TYR A 81 13.76 -9.29 -4.45
N VAL A 82 13.91 -9.64 -3.18
CA VAL A 82 13.22 -8.95 -2.07
C VAL A 82 13.74 -7.53 -1.99
N ASN A 83 12.85 -6.54 -2.10
CA ASN A 83 13.25 -5.14 -2.13
C ASN A 83 13.98 -4.76 -0.83
N THR A 84 15.10 -4.05 -0.96
CA THR A 84 15.92 -3.64 0.17
C THR A 84 15.42 -2.37 0.84
N TYR A 85 14.47 -1.65 0.23
CA TYR A 85 13.77 -0.55 0.87
C TYR A 85 12.67 -1.08 1.81
N PRO A 86 12.83 -0.98 3.15
CA PRO A 86 11.88 -1.56 4.09
C PRO A 86 10.72 -0.59 4.42
N GLY A 87 10.79 0.64 3.89
CA GLY A 87 9.91 1.75 4.23
C GLY A 87 10.68 2.95 4.79
N GLY A 88 9.96 3.82 5.49
CA GLY A 88 10.50 5.01 6.13
C GLY A 88 9.50 5.59 7.13
N VAL A 89 9.73 6.84 7.55
CA VAL A 89 8.94 7.48 8.62
C VAL A 89 7.42 7.53 8.34
N TRP A 90 7.00 7.32 7.10
CA TRP A 90 5.61 7.36 6.65
C TRP A 90 5.01 6.01 6.27
N GLN A 91 5.80 4.92 6.24
CA GLN A 91 5.34 3.60 5.85
C GLN A 91 6.33 2.49 6.25
N GLN A 92 5.83 1.29 6.51
CA GLN A 92 6.61 0.05 6.43
C GLN A 92 6.11 -0.73 5.21
N THR A 93 6.97 -1.41 4.46
CA THR A 93 6.55 -2.19 3.27
C THR A 93 7.02 -3.63 3.30
N ALA A 94 6.19 -4.51 2.73
CA ALA A 94 6.65 -5.76 2.14
C ALA A 94 6.68 -5.57 0.62
N SER A 95 7.83 -5.82 0.00
CA SER A 95 8.05 -5.52 -1.41
C SER A 95 9.00 -6.51 -2.05
N THR A 96 8.71 -6.88 -3.29
CA THR A 96 9.59 -7.66 -4.17
C THR A 96 9.68 -6.95 -5.52
N VAL A 97 10.89 -6.81 -6.05
CA VAL A 97 11.14 -6.26 -7.38
C VAL A 97 11.32 -7.39 -8.36
N SER A 98 10.59 -7.37 -9.47
CA SER A 98 10.61 -8.43 -10.50
C SER A 98 10.79 -7.85 -11.90
N LYS A 99 11.53 -8.55 -12.77
CA LYS A 99 11.62 -8.21 -14.20
C LYS A 99 10.21 -8.18 -14.79
N THR A 100 9.92 -7.14 -15.56
CA THR A 100 8.68 -7.05 -16.35
C THR A 100 8.88 -7.70 -17.71
N ASN A 101 7.80 -7.89 -18.47
CA ASN A 101 7.90 -8.28 -19.86
C ASN A 101 8.47 -7.10 -20.68
N GLN A 102 9.72 -7.21 -21.11
CA GLN A 102 10.42 -6.12 -21.81
C GLN A 102 9.77 -5.76 -23.15
N GLY A 103 9.10 -6.72 -23.81
CA GLY A 103 8.41 -6.47 -25.08
C GLY A 103 7.15 -5.59 -24.94
N CYS A 104 6.59 -5.48 -23.72
CA CYS A 104 5.33 -4.76 -23.50
C CYS A 104 5.52 -3.30 -23.04
N TYR A 105 6.71 -2.74 -23.23
CA TYR A 105 6.92 -1.29 -23.17
C TYR A 105 6.44 -0.63 -24.47
N GLU A 106 6.01 0.63 -24.38
CA GLU A 106 5.30 1.30 -25.49
C GLU A 106 6.06 1.29 -26.82
N LEU A 107 7.37 1.47 -26.76
CA LEU A 107 8.24 1.63 -27.93
C LEU A 107 8.79 0.29 -28.46
N GLU A 108 8.46 -0.83 -27.81
CA GLU A 108 8.97 -2.16 -28.13
C GLU A 108 7.97 -2.94 -29.01
N GLU A 109 7.54 -4.13 -28.59
CA GLU A 109 6.67 -5.04 -29.36
C GLU A 109 5.19 -4.63 -29.31
N LYS A 110 4.84 -3.58 -28.56
CA LYS A 110 3.47 -3.06 -28.40
C LYS A 110 2.47 -4.11 -27.90
N CYS A 111 2.93 -5.01 -27.02
CA CYS A 111 2.06 -5.96 -26.33
C CYS A 111 1.49 -5.43 -25.01
N PHE A 112 0.60 -6.20 -24.41
CA PHE A 112 0.09 -5.98 -23.06
C PHE A 112 0.51 -7.13 -22.15
N ALA A 113 0.97 -6.81 -20.95
CA ALA A 113 1.27 -7.77 -19.89
C ALA A 113 0.22 -7.67 -18.77
N THR A 114 -0.13 -8.81 -18.17
CA THR A 114 -1.13 -8.87 -17.10
C THR A 114 -0.47 -8.75 -15.73
N TYR A 115 -0.89 -7.75 -14.95
CA TYR A 115 -0.48 -7.53 -13.57
C TYR A 115 -1.69 -7.59 -12.64
N GLY A 116 -1.48 -7.96 -11.39
CA GLY A 116 -2.55 -7.95 -10.40
C GLY A 116 -2.10 -8.46 -9.04
N PHE A 117 -3.07 -8.56 -8.13
CA PHE A 117 -2.92 -9.30 -6.90
C PHE A 117 -4.24 -10.00 -6.54
N GLN A 118 -4.13 -11.02 -5.71
CA GLN A 118 -5.22 -11.62 -4.96
C GLN A 118 -4.89 -11.52 -3.48
N TYR A 119 -5.87 -11.23 -2.64
CA TYR A 119 -5.64 -11.14 -1.20
C TYR A 119 -6.85 -11.61 -0.38
N VAL A 120 -6.54 -12.02 0.85
CA VAL A 120 -7.54 -12.30 1.89
C VAL A 120 -7.30 -11.31 3.03
N PRO A 121 -8.25 -10.41 3.32
CA PRO A 121 -8.15 -9.47 4.44
C PRO A 121 -8.01 -10.16 5.80
N GLY A 122 -7.29 -9.53 6.71
CA GLY A 122 -7.27 -9.87 8.12
C GLY A 122 -5.96 -10.39 8.65
N TYR A 123 -6.03 -11.26 9.65
CA TYR A 123 -4.88 -11.76 10.38
C TYR A 123 -4.60 -13.23 10.03
N GLN A 124 -3.57 -13.80 10.66
CA GLN A 124 -3.25 -15.22 10.54
C GLN A 124 -4.46 -16.13 10.79
N GLU A 125 -5.33 -15.81 11.75
CA GLU A 125 -6.50 -16.64 12.07
C GLU A 125 -7.54 -16.66 10.94
N ASN A 126 -7.48 -15.68 10.04
CA ASN A 126 -8.28 -15.62 8.82
C ASN A 126 -7.60 -16.33 7.64
N GLY A 127 -6.38 -16.85 7.81
CA GLY A 127 -5.55 -17.31 6.70
C GLY A 127 -5.20 -16.16 5.75
N ALA A 128 -5.03 -14.94 6.26
CA ALA A 128 -4.82 -13.74 5.45
C ALA A 128 -3.47 -13.71 4.73
N TYR A 129 -3.47 -13.21 3.50
CA TYR A 129 -2.29 -13.10 2.62
C TYR A 129 -2.52 -12.09 1.50
N ILE A 130 -1.44 -11.74 0.80
CA ILE A 130 -1.48 -11.09 -0.51
C ILE A 130 -0.56 -11.88 -1.46
N THR A 131 -1.00 -12.12 -2.69
CA THR A 131 -0.24 -12.80 -3.74
C THR A 131 -0.29 -11.97 -5.01
N TRP A 132 0.86 -11.67 -5.59
CA TRP A 132 0.98 -10.81 -6.77
C TRP A 132 1.16 -11.62 -8.05
N ILE A 133 0.72 -11.02 -9.14
CA ILE A 133 0.83 -11.52 -10.51
C ILE A 133 1.69 -10.54 -11.31
N ASN A 134 2.69 -11.05 -12.01
CA ASN A 134 3.55 -10.33 -12.95
C ASN A 134 3.58 -11.12 -14.27
N ASP A 135 3.25 -10.46 -15.37
CA ASP A 135 3.18 -11.06 -16.71
C ASP A 135 2.34 -12.36 -16.75
N GLY A 136 1.18 -12.33 -16.10
CA GLY A 136 0.25 -13.46 -16.03
C GLY A 136 0.72 -14.65 -15.19
N LYS A 137 1.83 -14.52 -14.44
CA LYS A 137 2.38 -15.57 -13.57
C LYS A 137 2.40 -15.10 -12.12
N LEU A 138 2.31 -16.03 -11.17
CA LEU A 138 2.53 -15.71 -9.76
C LEU A 138 3.96 -15.20 -9.58
N ALA A 139 4.12 -14.04 -8.94
CA ALA A 139 5.43 -13.42 -8.70
C ALA A 139 5.94 -13.76 -7.29
N TRP A 140 5.17 -13.34 -6.29
CA TRP A 140 5.45 -13.62 -4.89
C TRP A 140 4.17 -13.53 -4.05
N ARG A 141 4.27 -13.98 -2.80
CA ARG A 141 3.20 -13.93 -1.80
C ARG A 141 3.77 -13.55 -0.44
N MET A 142 2.99 -12.79 0.31
CA MET A 142 3.19 -12.61 1.75
C MET A 142 2.04 -13.21 2.54
N ASP A 143 2.36 -13.91 3.62
CA ASP A 143 1.39 -14.30 4.63
C ASP A 143 1.35 -13.28 5.78
N ALA A 144 0.17 -13.05 6.37
CA ALA A 144 -0.03 -12.05 7.42
C ALA A 144 0.88 -12.25 8.65
N GLN A 145 1.30 -13.48 8.92
CA GLN A 145 2.24 -13.84 9.99
C GLN A 145 3.57 -13.09 9.91
N GLY A 146 4.01 -12.72 8.71
CA GLY A 146 5.24 -11.94 8.53
C GLY A 146 5.22 -10.59 9.25
N PHE A 147 4.02 -10.07 9.54
CA PHE A 147 3.78 -8.86 10.32
C PHE A 147 3.16 -9.16 11.70
N GLY A 148 3.72 -10.16 12.39
CA GLY A 148 3.42 -10.48 13.77
C GLY A 148 3.86 -9.40 14.77
N GLU A 149 3.51 -9.58 16.04
CA GLU A 149 3.79 -8.64 17.13
C GLU A 149 5.28 -8.24 17.22
N ASP A 150 5.54 -7.00 17.65
CA ASP A 150 6.90 -6.53 17.92
C ASP A 150 6.97 -5.87 19.31
N ALA A 151 7.61 -6.57 20.24
CA ALA A 151 7.78 -6.11 21.62
C ALA A 151 8.74 -4.91 21.75
N THR A 152 9.65 -4.70 20.79
CA THR A 152 10.61 -3.59 20.81
C THR A 152 9.90 -2.26 20.62
N THR A 153 8.96 -2.23 19.67
CA THR A 153 8.10 -1.07 19.39
C THR A 153 6.76 -1.11 20.13
N GLN A 154 6.49 -2.20 20.88
CA GLN A 154 5.27 -2.41 21.66
C GLN A 154 3.99 -2.41 20.80
N ILE A 155 4.06 -2.97 19.60
CA ILE A 155 2.93 -3.04 18.67
C ILE A 155 2.44 -4.47 18.49
N GLY A 156 1.12 -4.60 18.31
CA GLY A 156 0.49 -5.87 17.99
C GLY A 156 0.72 -6.32 16.54
N LYS A 157 0.23 -7.52 16.20
CA LYS A 157 0.17 -8.01 14.83
C LYS A 157 -0.60 -7.05 13.91
N ARG A 158 -0.17 -6.95 12.64
CA ARG A 158 -0.86 -6.15 11.63
C ARG A 158 -1.75 -7.04 10.77
N ALA A 159 -2.89 -6.51 10.37
CA ALA A 159 -3.76 -7.18 9.42
C ALA A 159 -3.30 -6.87 7.99
N VAL A 160 -3.45 -7.84 7.09
CA VAL A 160 -3.68 -7.51 5.68
C VAL A 160 -4.97 -6.68 5.61
N SER A 161 -4.92 -5.57 4.86
CA SER A 161 -5.95 -4.53 4.89
C SER A 161 -7.38 -5.05 4.90
N LYS A 162 -8.17 -4.60 5.87
CA LYS A 162 -9.63 -4.76 5.93
C LYS A 162 -10.38 -3.50 5.48
N GLU A 163 -9.63 -2.46 5.14
CA GLU A 163 -10.17 -1.16 4.76
C GLU A 163 -10.75 -1.22 3.34
N PRO A 164 -11.80 -0.45 3.05
CA PRO A 164 -12.19 -0.19 1.67
C PRO A 164 -11.04 0.54 0.95
N MET A 165 -10.69 0.06 -0.25
CA MET A 165 -9.64 0.63 -1.09
C MET A 165 -10.23 1.01 -2.46
N TYR A 166 -9.57 1.92 -3.16
CA TYR A 166 -9.88 2.32 -4.52
C TYR A 166 -8.64 2.18 -5.40
N VAL A 167 -8.85 2.05 -6.71
CA VAL A 167 -7.76 1.88 -7.67
C VAL A 167 -7.28 3.25 -8.14
N ILE A 168 -5.97 3.47 -8.08
CA ILE A 168 -5.30 4.63 -8.66
C ILE A 168 -4.45 4.13 -9.82
N ILE A 169 -4.54 4.84 -10.95
CA ILE A 169 -3.69 4.62 -12.12
C ILE A 169 -3.13 5.97 -12.51
N ASN A 170 -1.81 6.07 -12.57
CA ASN A 170 -1.11 7.27 -12.97
C ASN A 170 0.13 6.91 -13.80
N LEU A 171 0.53 7.84 -14.65
CA LEU A 171 1.83 7.82 -15.31
C LEU A 171 2.54 9.11 -14.90
N GLY A 172 3.69 8.97 -14.28
CA GLY A 172 4.47 10.10 -13.77
C GLY A 172 5.95 9.88 -14.00
N LEU A 173 6.69 10.98 -13.97
CA LEU A 173 8.14 11.01 -14.02
C LEU A 173 8.65 11.72 -12.77
N SER A 174 9.57 11.11 -12.05
CA SER A 174 10.14 11.70 -10.84
C SER A 174 11.56 11.21 -10.62
N ASP A 175 12.49 12.16 -10.54
CA ASP A 175 13.89 11.89 -10.22
C ASP A 175 14.07 11.37 -8.78
N GLY A 176 13.01 11.41 -7.95
CA GLY A 176 13.01 10.79 -6.63
C GLY A 176 12.85 9.27 -6.63
N PHE A 177 12.36 8.68 -7.73
CA PHE A 177 12.14 7.22 -7.87
C PHE A 177 13.02 6.59 -8.95
N SER A 178 13.40 7.36 -9.97
CA SER A 178 14.35 6.94 -11.00
C SER A 178 15.43 8.02 -11.11
N HIS A 179 16.53 7.86 -10.37
CA HIS A 179 17.59 8.86 -10.31
C HIS A 179 18.35 8.96 -11.64
N GLY A 180 18.67 10.19 -12.06
CA GLY A 180 19.54 10.43 -13.21
C GLY A 180 18.83 10.22 -14.54
N ILE A 181 17.58 10.70 -14.63
CA ILE A 181 16.73 10.56 -15.81
C ILE A 181 17.41 11.21 -17.03
N PRO A 182 17.67 10.46 -18.11
CA PRO A 182 18.27 11.00 -19.33
C PRO A 182 17.21 11.72 -20.17
N PHE A 183 16.82 12.93 -19.77
CA PHE A 183 15.73 13.69 -20.41
C PHE A 183 15.92 13.90 -21.92
N ASP A 184 17.17 14.01 -22.39
CA ASP A 184 17.49 14.20 -23.82
C ASP A 184 17.27 12.92 -24.65
N GLU A 185 17.16 11.76 -24.01
CA GLU A 185 16.93 10.46 -24.65
C GLU A 185 15.44 10.04 -24.60
N LEU A 186 14.63 10.70 -23.76
CA LEU A 186 13.21 10.38 -23.61
C LEU A 186 12.40 10.87 -24.80
N GLN A 187 11.49 10.02 -25.28
CA GLN A 187 10.51 10.38 -26.30
C GLN A 187 9.20 10.84 -25.65
N PHE A 188 8.74 12.03 -26.02
CA PHE A 188 7.47 12.59 -25.55
C PHE A 188 6.53 12.91 -26.73
N PRO A 189 5.19 12.78 -26.55
CA PRO A 189 4.51 12.26 -25.36
C PRO A 189 4.69 10.75 -25.17
N ALA A 190 4.76 10.30 -23.91
CA ALA A 190 4.79 8.89 -23.52
C ALA A 190 3.41 8.44 -23.04
N TYR A 191 3.06 7.18 -23.26
CA TYR A 191 1.73 6.64 -22.95
C TYR A 191 1.81 5.33 -22.15
N MET A 192 1.04 5.29 -21.06
CA MET A 192 0.67 4.06 -20.38
C MET A 192 -0.71 3.64 -20.89
N LYS A 193 -0.77 2.52 -21.61
CA LYS A 193 -2.02 2.00 -22.19
C LYS A 193 -2.58 0.90 -21.29
N VAL A 194 -3.87 1.01 -20.97
CA VAL A 194 -4.60 0.02 -20.18
C VAL A 194 -5.73 -0.52 -21.04
N ASP A 195 -5.67 -1.80 -21.39
CA ASP A 195 -6.73 -2.47 -22.16
C ASP A 195 -7.94 -2.77 -21.27
N TRP A 196 -7.70 -3.27 -20.05
CA TRP A 196 -8.75 -3.56 -19.09
C TRP A 196 -8.27 -3.48 -17.65
N ILE A 197 -9.23 -3.28 -16.74
CA ILE A 197 -9.10 -3.47 -15.30
C ILE A 197 -10.25 -4.37 -14.88
N ARG A 198 -9.97 -5.39 -14.07
CA ARG A 198 -10.99 -6.31 -13.56
C ARG A 198 -10.84 -6.44 -12.05
N VAL A 199 -11.97 -6.36 -11.36
CA VAL A 199 -12.08 -6.58 -9.92
C VAL A 199 -13.00 -7.76 -9.70
N TYR A 200 -12.53 -8.74 -8.93
CA TYR A 200 -13.27 -9.96 -8.62
C TYR A 200 -13.47 -10.04 -7.11
N GLN A 201 -14.67 -10.46 -6.69
CA GLN A 201 -15.00 -10.79 -5.31
C GLN A 201 -15.76 -12.12 -5.32
N TYR A 202 -15.61 -12.94 -4.27
CA TYR A 202 -16.42 -14.14 -4.11
C TYR A 202 -17.89 -13.75 -3.93
N GLU A 203 -18.81 -14.53 -4.51
CA GLU A 203 -20.24 -14.22 -4.54
C GLU A 203 -20.84 -14.05 -3.14
N ASP A 204 -20.35 -14.81 -2.16
CA ASP A 204 -20.77 -14.79 -0.76
C ASP A 204 -20.00 -13.80 0.11
N ALA A 205 -19.04 -13.06 -0.45
CA ALA A 205 -18.18 -12.11 0.26
C ALA A 205 -18.06 -10.75 -0.45
N MET A 206 -19.02 -10.39 -1.29
CA MET A 206 -19.03 -9.10 -1.98
C MET A 206 -19.16 -7.93 -0.99
N ASN A 207 -18.29 -6.93 -1.15
CA ASN A 207 -18.27 -5.71 -0.35
C ASN A 207 -17.63 -4.57 -1.16
N VAL A 208 -18.47 -3.71 -1.73
CA VAL A 208 -18.06 -2.59 -2.61
C VAL A 208 -18.39 -1.21 -2.05
N SER A 209 -18.74 -1.14 -0.76
CA SER A 209 -19.07 0.11 -0.07
C SER A 209 -17.84 0.72 0.61
N CYS A 210 -17.80 2.06 0.70
CA CYS A 210 -16.87 2.77 1.58
C CYS A 210 -17.29 2.72 3.07
N ASP A 211 -18.46 2.13 3.36
CA ASP A 211 -19.06 2.07 4.69
C ASP A 211 -19.40 0.65 5.15
N PRO A 212 -18.45 -0.29 5.15
CA PRO A 212 -18.72 -1.64 5.62
C PRO A 212 -19.03 -1.65 7.14
N PRO A 213 -19.93 -2.53 7.63
CA PRO A 213 -20.33 -2.54 9.05
C PRO A 213 -19.17 -2.67 10.03
N ASN A 214 -18.12 -3.41 9.66
CA ASN A 214 -16.95 -3.64 10.50
C ASN A 214 -15.90 -2.52 10.41
N PHE A 215 -16.00 -1.63 9.41
CA PHE A 215 -15.09 -0.51 9.14
C PHE A 215 -15.88 0.68 8.57
N PRO A 216 -16.85 1.24 9.33
CA PRO A 216 -17.65 2.35 8.83
C PRO A 216 -16.74 3.54 8.57
N THR A 217 -16.96 4.25 7.48
CA THR A 217 -16.10 5.36 7.04
C THR A 217 -16.87 6.50 6.40
N SER A 218 -18.13 6.31 6.01
CA SER A 218 -18.93 7.33 5.30
C SER A 218 -19.00 8.64 6.07
N ASN A 219 -19.36 8.59 7.35
CA ASN A 219 -19.49 9.76 8.21
C ASN A 219 -18.16 10.51 8.37
N TYR A 220 -17.04 9.79 8.46
CA TYR A 220 -15.72 10.40 8.57
C TYR A 220 -15.32 11.09 7.26
N ILE A 221 -15.53 10.42 6.12
CA ILE A 221 -15.25 11.01 4.80
C ILE A 221 -16.11 12.26 4.59
N ASN A 222 -17.41 12.20 4.89
CA ASN A 222 -18.32 13.35 4.74
C ASN A 222 -17.96 14.52 5.67
N ALA A 223 -17.50 14.24 6.89
CA ALA A 223 -17.03 15.29 7.81
C ALA A 223 -15.75 15.99 7.33
N PHE A 224 -14.98 15.37 6.44
CA PHE A 224 -13.72 15.87 5.91
C PHE A 224 -13.64 15.79 4.38
N GLU A 225 -14.76 16.04 3.69
CA GLU A 225 -14.97 15.72 2.26
C GLU A 225 -13.86 16.29 1.36
N GLU A 226 -13.43 17.52 1.63
CA GLU A 226 -12.41 18.19 0.83
C GLU A 226 -11.05 17.47 0.90
N ALA A 227 -10.71 16.81 2.01
CA ALA A 227 -9.49 16.01 2.12
C ALA A 227 -9.50 14.77 1.21
N TYR A 228 -10.69 14.30 0.82
CA TYR A 228 -10.90 13.08 0.06
C TYR A 228 -11.31 13.33 -1.40
N THR A 229 -11.59 14.59 -1.74
CA THR A 229 -12.04 15.00 -3.08
C THR A 229 -11.10 16.00 -3.75
N ASN A 230 -10.20 16.65 -3.01
CA ASN A 230 -9.23 17.59 -3.55
C ASN A 230 -7.84 16.96 -3.71
N PRO A 231 -7.37 16.69 -4.94
CA PRO A 231 -6.08 16.04 -5.18
C PRO A 231 -4.87 16.91 -4.79
N ASN A 232 -5.06 18.21 -4.55
CA ASN A 232 -3.98 19.10 -4.13
C ASN A 232 -3.64 18.98 -2.64
N PHE A 233 -4.49 18.30 -1.85
CA PHE A 233 -4.24 18.05 -0.44
C PHE A 233 -3.61 16.68 -0.23
N THR A 234 -2.30 16.69 -0.05
CA THR A 234 -1.47 15.48 0.08
C THR A 234 -1.05 15.21 1.52
N THR A 235 -1.34 16.13 2.45
CA THR A 235 -1.01 15.98 3.87
C THR A 235 -2.12 16.50 4.76
N TRP A 236 -2.30 15.90 5.94
CA TRP A 236 -3.41 16.25 6.84
C TRP A 236 -3.24 17.62 7.52
N SER A 237 -2.07 17.86 8.11
CA SER A 237 -1.87 18.99 9.02
C SER A 237 -1.02 20.14 8.49
N ARG A 238 -0.40 20.01 7.30
CA ARG A 238 0.36 21.14 6.75
C ARG A 238 -0.60 22.27 6.35
N PRO A 239 -0.10 23.52 6.27
CA PRO A 239 -0.89 24.63 5.73
C PRO A 239 -1.39 24.35 4.32
N ARG A 240 -2.56 24.88 3.97
CA ARG A 240 -3.14 24.76 2.62
C ARG A 240 -2.23 25.29 1.51
N THR A 241 -1.44 26.32 1.80
CA THR A 241 -0.42 26.88 0.89
C THR A 241 0.73 25.94 0.56
N LYS A 242 0.87 24.82 1.30
CA LYS A 242 1.89 23.79 1.09
C LYS A 242 1.29 22.42 0.74
N GLY A 243 0.06 22.40 0.23
CA GLY A 243 -0.65 21.17 -0.14
C GLY A 243 -1.14 20.36 1.06
N GLY A 244 -1.39 21.00 2.21
CA GLY A 244 -2.00 20.34 3.37
C GLY A 244 -3.46 20.69 3.58
N TYR A 245 -4.19 19.86 4.33
CA TYR A 245 -5.59 20.07 4.66
C TYR A 245 -5.80 20.91 5.94
N GLU A 246 -4.71 21.28 6.62
CA GLU A 246 -4.69 22.17 7.78
C GLU A 246 -5.63 21.73 8.92
N GLN A 247 -5.75 20.41 9.11
CA GLN A 247 -6.47 19.80 10.24
C GLN A 247 -5.52 19.34 11.34
N PRO A 248 -5.91 19.45 12.62
CA PRO A 248 -5.12 18.90 13.72
C PRO A 248 -5.04 17.37 13.61
N TRP A 249 -3.91 16.82 14.07
CA TRP A 249 -3.79 15.37 14.22
C TRP A 249 -4.63 14.92 15.43
N PRO A 250 -5.37 13.80 15.34
CA PRO A 250 -6.10 13.27 16.49
C PRO A 250 -5.15 12.97 17.65
N ARG A 251 -5.53 13.37 18.87
CA ARG A 251 -4.72 13.10 20.06
C ARG A 251 -4.58 11.59 20.31
N ASN A 252 -3.41 11.19 20.80
CA ASN A 252 -3.11 9.80 21.09
C ASN A 252 -2.79 9.58 22.58
N SER A 253 -3.54 8.67 23.20
CA SER A 253 -3.44 8.34 24.63
C SER A 253 -2.07 7.80 25.08
N ARG A 254 -1.25 7.30 24.16
CA ARG A 254 0.08 6.74 24.41
C ARG A 254 1.23 7.72 24.18
N SER A 255 1.03 8.78 23.37
CA SER A 255 2.08 9.77 23.09
C SER A 255 1.80 11.14 23.70
N ASP A 256 0.57 11.64 23.56
CA ASP A 256 0.22 13.03 23.87
C ASP A 256 -0.60 13.14 25.17
N GLY A 257 -1.19 12.02 25.59
CA GLY A 257 -2.20 11.99 26.64
C GLY A 257 -3.58 12.46 26.15
N CYS A 258 -4.60 12.16 26.96
CA CYS A 258 -5.95 12.71 26.81
C CYS A 258 -6.19 13.70 27.96
#